data_AF-A0A1F9VH80-F1
#
_entry.id   AF-A0A1F9VH80-F1
#
_cell.length_a   1.000
_cell.length_b   1.000
_cell.length_c   1.000
_cell.angle_alpha   90.00
_cell.angle_beta   90.00
_cell.angle_gamma   90.00
#
_symmetry.space_group_name_H-M   'P 1'
#
loop_
_entity.id
_entity.type
_entity.pdbx_description
1 polymer ?
#
loop_
_entity_poly.entity_id
_entity_poly.type
_entity_poly.pdbx_seq_one_letter_code
_entity_poly.pdbx_strand_id
1 'polypeptide(L)'
;MANEFLYREYEECFKQMRYYDDRQLSLLKFSIILSSSIITAILAIDKIFPWNSSHFSLILVFLALVVTLGNMLILFSMAVNRMYFVYPVRQINAIRKYLMTEENPNFLPQNQMYLATDVSALKLFSIHSLIMLTVAMLSAIFFSLFMFSLLRLYEVKPLNLTLNIAGITGIIFLAIEIVALSVYFVSKAHKNCDQAIHNK
;
A
#
# COMPACT_ATOMS: atom_id res chain seq x y z
N MET A 1 30.42 6.56 26.27
CA MET A 1 30.27 7.22 24.95
C MET A 1 29.67 6.31 23.89
N ALA A 2 30.23 5.13 23.58
CA ALA A 2 29.64 4.22 22.57
C ALA A 2 28.19 3.80 22.87
N ASN A 3 27.89 3.44 24.13
CA ASN A 3 26.54 3.05 24.54
C ASN A 3 25.53 4.21 24.48
N GLU A 4 25.96 5.42 24.81
CA GLU A 4 25.12 6.62 24.72
C GLU A 4 24.77 6.97 23.28
N PHE A 5 25.74 6.81 22.36
CA PHE A 5 25.52 6.94 20.93
C PHE A 5 24.51 5.91 20.41
N LEU A 6 24.72 4.63 20.71
CA LEU A 6 23.82 3.54 20.28
C LEU A 6 22.39 3.72 20.84
N TYR A 7 22.27 4.17 22.07
CA TYR A 7 20.97 4.46 22.68
C TYR A 7 20.26 5.60 21.95
N ARG A 8 20.97 6.69 21.65
CA ARG A 8 20.41 7.81 20.90
C ARG A 8 20.00 7.41 19.49
N GLU A 9 20.82 6.62 18.80
CA GLU A 9 20.51 6.10 17.47
C GLU A 9 19.26 5.21 17.50
N TYR A 10 19.17 4.31 18.49
CA TYR A 10 18.00 3.48 18.71
C TYR A 10 16.72 4.31 18.89
N GLU A 11 16.76 5.36 19.72
CA GLU A 11 15.61 6.24 19.94
C GLU A 11 15.15 6.93 18.66
N GLU A 12 16.07 7.48 17.87
CA GLU A 12 15.74 8.17 16.63
C GLU A 12 15.20 7.21 15.57
N CYS A 13 15.82 6.02 15.38
CA CYS A 13 15.27 5.00 14.49
C CYS A 13 13.88 4.54 14.96
N PHE A 14 13.65 4.42 16.27
CA PHE A 14 12.36 4.01 16.81
C PHE A 14 11.28 5.08 16.58
N LYS A 15 11.61 6.37 16.68
CA LYS A 15 10.72 7.48 16.30
C LYS A 15 10.38 7.43 14.80
N GLN A 16 11.37 7.22 13.94
CA GLN A 16 11.16 7.09 12.49
C GLN A 16 10.28 5.88 12.14
N MET A 17 10.50 4.74 12.80
CA MET A 17 9.69 3.53 12.61
C MET A 17 8.22 3.81 12.93
N ARG A 18 7.92 4.48 14.05
CA ARG A 18 6.54 4.86 14.41
C ARG A 18 5.93 5.83 13.39
N TYR A 19 6.69 6.84 12.96
CA TYR A 19 6.24 7.78 11.93
C TYR A 19 5.78 7.07 10.65
N TYR A 20 6.54 6.11 10.14
CA TYR A 20 6.17 5.38 8.93
C TYR A 20 4.95 4.47 9.13
N ASP A 21 4.76 3.91 10.34
CA ASP A 21 3.57 3.13 10.68
C ASP A 21 2.31 4.01 10.69
N ASP A 22 2.38 5.16 11.37
CA ASP A 22 1.30 6.15 11.39
C ASP A 22 0.98 6.69 10.00
N ARG A 23 2.01 6.89 9.16
CA ARG A 23 1.86 7.31 7.77
C ARG A 23 1.14 6.25 6.95
N GLN A 24 1.44 4.97 7.15
CA GLN A 24 0.76 3.87 6.45
C GLN A 24 -0.74 3.87 6.75
N LEU A 25 -1.11 4.04 8.03
CA LEU A 25 -2.51 4.11 8.45
C LEU A 25 -3.20 5.38 7.91
N SER A 26 -2.49 6.50 7.87
CA SER A 26 -3.01 7.77 7.33
C SER A 26 -3.32 7.66 5.82
N LEU A 27 -2.44 6.99 5.06
CA LEU A 27 -2.65 6.72 3.64
C LEU A 27 -3.88 5.82 3.40
N LEU A 28 -4.08 4.79 4.25
CA LEU A 28 -5.27 3.95 4.20
C LEU A 28 -6.55 4.77 4.43
N LYS A 29 -6.57 5.59 5.50
CA LYS A 29 -7.72 6.45 5.81
C LYS A 29 -8.05 7.37 4.63
N PHE A 30 -7.03 7.95 4.00
CA PHE A 30 -7.22 8.81 2.83
C PHE A 30 -7.82 8.05 1.64
N SER A 31 -7.36 6.84 1.34
CA SER A 31 -7.94 5.98 0.28
C SER A 31 -9.41 5.63 0.55
N ILE A 32 -9.75 5.32 1.80
CA ILE A 32 -11.14 5.03 2.21
C ILE A 32 -12.02 6.27 2.05
N ILE A 33 -11.58 7.43 2.53
CA ILE A 33 -12.34 8.69 2.42
C ILE A 33 -12.53 9.10 0.96
N LEU A 34 -11.49 9.00 0.13
CA LEU A 34 -11.56 9.28 -1.30
C LEU A 34 -12.61 8.38 -1.97
N SER A 35 -12.53 7.08 -1.71
CA SER A 35 -13.42 6.06 -2.27
C SER A 35 -14.88 6.27 -1.84
N SER A 36 -15.13 6.50 -0.54
CA SER A 36 -16.48 6.70 -0.01
C SER A 36 -17.09 8.00 -0.51
N SER A 37 -16.32 9.09 -0.56
CA SER A 37 -16.80 10.40 -1.02
C SER A 37 -17.31 10.33 -2.46
N ILE A 38 -16.63 9.57 -3.32
CA ILE A 38 -17.02 9.42 -4.72
C ILE A 38 -18.23 8.52 -4.88
N ILE A 39 -18.35 7.46 -4.10
CA ILE A 39 -19.59 6.66 -4.04
C ILE A 39 -20.77 7.54 -3.63
N THR A 40 -20.61 8.37 -2.61
CA THR A 40 -21.66 9.32 -2.17
C THR A 40 -21.99 10.32 -3.28
N ALA A 41 -21.00 10.87 -3.97
CA ALA A 41 -21.21 11.80 -5.08
C ALA A 41 -21.98 11.14 -6.24
N ILE A 42 -21.63 9.90 -6.62
CA ILE A 42 -22.32 9.15 -7.66
C ILE A 42 -23.79 8.93 -7.30
N LEU A 43 -24.07 8.50 -6.07
CA LEU A 43 -25.44 8.27 -5.59
C LEU A 43 -26.25 9.57 -5.52
N ALA A 44 -25.63 10.67 -5.10
CA ALA A 44 -26.29 11.98 -5.08
C ALA A 44 -26.63 12.46 -6.49
N ILE A 45 -25.71 12.31 -7.44
CA ILE A 45 -25.92 12.69 -8.85
C ILE A 45 -27.07 11.89 -9.47
N ASP A 46 -27.12 10.57 -9.24
CA ASP A 46 -28.19 9.69 -9.73
C ASP A 46 -29.58 10.13 -9.21
N LYS A 47 -29.65 10.61 -7.96
CA LYS A 47 -30.92 11.05 -7.35
C LYS A 47 -31.35 12.46 -7.70
N ILE A 48 -30.40 13.37 -7.89
CA ILE A 48 -30.70 14.79 -8.12
C ILE A 48 -31.06 15.04 -9.59
N PHE A 49 -30.40 14.35 -10.52
CA PHE A 49 -30.52 14.65 -11.93
C PHE A 49 -31.24 13.53 -12.69
N PRO A 50 -32.38 13.80 -13.36
CA PRO A 50 -33.07 12.84 -14.22
C PRO A 50 -32.36 12.73 -15.58
N TRP A 51 -31.09 12.37 -15.57
CA TRP A 51 -30.27 12.32 -16.78
C TRP A 51 -30.50 11.06 -17.58
N ASN A 52 -30.31 11.19 -18.90
CA ASN A 52 -30.19 10.03 -19.78
C ASN A 52 -28.99 9.17 -19.37
N SER A 53 -29.12 7.86 -19.58
CA SER A 53 -28.11 6.85 -19.25
C SER A 53 -26.70 7.19 -19.76
N SER A 54 -26.58 7.85 -20.92
CA SER A 54 -25.30 8.23 -21.53
C SER A 54 -24.56 9.32 -20.75
N HIS A 55 -25.26 10.36 -20.28
CA HIS A 55 -24.64 11.45 -19.52
C HIS A 55 -24.17 10.96 -18.14
N PHE A 56 -25.00 10.14 -17.48
CA PHE A 56 -24.62 9.51 -16.22
C PHE A 56 -23.39 8.60 -16.38
N SER A 57 -23.36 7.78 -17.43
CA SER A 57 -22.22 6.90 -17.72
C SER A 57 -20.93 7.67 -17.96
N LEU A 58 -20.99 8.82 -18.66
CA LEU A 58 -19.81 9.66 -18.89
C LEU A 58 -19.22 10.21 -17.58
N ILE A 59 -20.08 10.68 -16.67
CA ILE A 59 -19.64 11.19 -15.37
C ILE A 59 -19.09 10.05 -14.51
N LEU A 60 -19.72 8.88 -14.55
CA LEU A 60 -19.25 7.70 -13.84
C LEU A 60 -17.88 7.23 -14.35
N VAL A 61 -17.65 7.25 -15.68
CA VAL A 61 -16.34 7.01 -16.29
C VAL A 61 -15.30 7.98 -15.72
N PHE A 62 -15.59 9.27 -15.73
CA PHE A 62 -14.65 10.29 -15.24
C PHE A 62 -14.32 10.10 -13.75
N LEU A 63 -15.34 9.99 -12.89
CA LEU A 63 -15.15 9.85 -11.44
C LEU A 63 -14.45 8.54 -11.08
N ALA A 64 -14.82 7.42 -11.71
CA ALA A 64 -14.19 6.13 -11.47
C ALA A 64 -12.70 6.16 -11.88
N LEU A 65 -12.37 6.76 -13.02
CA LEU A 65 -10.98 6.91 -13.47
C LEU A 65 -10.14 7.74 -12.47
N VAL A 66 -10.67 8.86 -12.00
CA VAL A 66 -9.99 9.72 -11.02
C VAL A 66 -9.70 8.96 -9.73
N VAL A 67 -10.65 8.17 -9.22
CA VAL A 67 -10.45 7.37 -8.00
C VAL A 67 -9.45 6.24 -8.22
N THR A 68 -9.52 5.53 -9.35
CA THR A 68 -8.54 4.49 -9.68
C THR A 68 -7.13 5.07 -9.69
N LEU A 69 -6.90 6.18 -10.41
CA LEU A 69 -5.59 6.82 -10.46
C LEU A 69 -5.14 7.31 -9.07
N GLY A 70 -6.06 7.89 -8.29
CA GLY A 70 -5.79 8.30 -6.92
C GLY A 70 -5.35 7.14 -6.02
N ASN A 71 -6.08 6.02 -6.07
CA ASN A 71 -5.75 4.82 -5.30
C ASN A 71 -4.44 4.17 -5.77
N MET A 72 -4.12 4.16 -7.08
CA MET A 72 -2.83 3.71 -7.57
C MET A 72 -1.67 4.54 -7.02
N LEU A 73 -1.80 5.88 -6.98
CA LEU A 73 -0.78 6.78 -6.44
C LEU A 73 -0.61 6.58 -4.92
N ILE A 74 -1.71 6.37 -4.20
CA ILE A 74 -1.68 6.04 -2.76
C ILE A 74 -0.99 4.70 -2.55
N LEU A 75 -1.32 3.69 -3.35
CA LEU A 75 -0.72 2.35 -3.28
C LEU A 75 0.80 2.41 -3.53
N PHE A 76 1.23 3.17 -4.53
CA PHE A 76 2.64 3.41 -4.79
C PHE A 76 3.31 4.13 -3.61
N SER A 77 2.67 5.15 -3.05
CA SER A 77 3.16 5.86 -1.86
C SER A 77 3.29 4.95 -0.65
N MET A 78 2.36 4.01 -0.45
CA MET A 78 2.42 2.99 0.58
C MET A 78 3.57 2.01 0.37
N ALA A 79 3.84 1.61 -0.88
CA ALA A 79 4.96 0.75 -1.21
C ALA A 79 6.31 1.41 -0.90
N VAL A 80 6.44 2.68 -1.26
CA VAL A 80 7.60 3.52 -0.91
C VAL A 80 7.74 3.65 0.61
N ASN A 81 6.65 3.99 1.31
CA ASN A 81 6.61 4.10 2.77
C ASN A 81 7.06 2.79 3.46
N ARG A 82 6.61 1.64 2.94
CA ARG A 82 7.01 0.32 3.45
C ARG A 82 8.50 0.04 3.25
N MET A 83 9.08 0.43 2.12
CA MET A 83 10.54 0.31 1.92
C MET A 83 11.30 1.14 2.95
N TYR A 84 10.88 2.39 3.19
CA TYR A 84 11.51 3.26 4.18
C TYR A 84 11.32 2.79 5.62
N PHE A 85 10.20 2.14 5.93
CA PHE A 85 9.97 1.51 7.24
C PHE A 85 10.95 0.38 7.56
N VAL A 86 11.36 -0.39 6.55
CA VAL A 86 12.23 -1.57 6.76
C VAL A 86 13.62 -1.17 7.21
N TYR A 87 14.17 -0.05 6.73
CA TYR A 87 15.51 0.41 7.08
C TYR A 87 15.72 0.66 8.60
N PRO A 88 14.92 1.51 9.28
CA PRO A 88 15.07 1.71 10.72
C PRO A 88 14.77 0.43 11.51
N VAL A 89 13.87 -0.45 11.04
CA VAL A 89 13.62 -1.74 11.71
C VAL A 89 14.87 -2.62 11.71
N ARG A 90 15.58 -2.71 10.58
CA ARG A 90 16.83 -3.48 10.50
C ARG A 90 17.89 -2.91 11.46
N GLN A 91 18.00 -1.59 11.55
CA GLN A 91 18.96 -0.92 12.44
C GLN A 91 18.62 -1.14 13.93
N ILE A 92 17.35 -0.97 14.30
CA ILE A 92 16.85 -1.25 15.65
C ILE A 92 17.16 -2.69 16.06
N ASN A 93 16.92 -3.65 15.16
CA ASN A 93 17.18 -5.06 15.45
C ASN A 93 18.69 -5.35 15.55
N ALA A 94 19.53 -4.68 14.77
CA ALA A 94 20.98 -4.79 14.86
C ALA A 94 21.51 -4.27 16.21
N ILE A 95 21.06 -3.09 16.64
CA ILE A 95 21.43 -2.51 17.94
C ILE A 95 20.95 -3.41 19.09
N ARG A 96 19.70 -3.89 19.03
CA ARG A 96 19.17 -4.83 20.04
C ARG A 96 19.97 -6.12 20.11
N LYS A 97 20.32 -6.69 18.96
CA LYS A 97 21.11 -7.91 18.91
C LYS A 97 22.47 -7.69 19.55
N TYR A 98 23.16 -6.60 19.20
CA TYR A 98 24.44 -6.21 19.78
C TYR A 98 24.37 -6.05 21.31
N LEU A 99 23.41 -5.28 21.82
CA LEU A 99 23.25 -5.07 23.27
C LEU A 99 22.94 -6.37 24.02
N MET A 100 22.11 -7.24 23.44
CA MET A 100 21.76 -8.52 24.06
C MET A 100 22.93 -9.52 24.06
N THR A 101 23.79 -9.51 23.04
CA THR A 101 24.94 -10.41 22.97
C THR A 101 26.09 -9.95 23.86
N GLU A 102 26.36 -8.64 23.90
CA GLU A 102 27.54 -8.09 24.59
C GLU A 102 27.25 -7.72 26.05
N GLU A 103 26.09 -7.14 26.37
CA GLU A 103 25.82 -6.64 27.74
C GLU A 103 25.10 -7.65 28.63
N ASN A 104 24.25 -8.51 28.07
CA ASN A 104 23.47 -9.47 28.87
C ASN A 104 23.24 -10.82 28.16
N PRO A 105 24.31 -11.61 27.93
CA PRO A 105 24.23 -12.86 27.19
C PRO A 105 23.31 -13.90 27.85
N ASN A 106 23.16 -13.85 29.17
CA ASN A 106 22.30 -14.75 29.93
C ASN A 106 20.80 -14.54 29.67
N PHE A 107 20.41 -13.37 29.16
CA PHE A 107 19.02 -13.05 28.84
C PHE A 107 18.61 -13.46 27.42
N LEU A 108 19.58 -13.72 26.53
CA LEU A 108 19.34 -14.11 25.15
C LEU A 108 18.37 -15.32 24.97
N PRO A 109 18.45 -16.41 25.76
CA PRO A 109 17.52 -17.53 25.63
C PRO A 109 16.11 -17.24 26.14
N GLN A 110 15.92 -16.18 26.95
CA GLN A 110 14.61 -15.75 27.47
C GLN A 110 14.00 -14.62 26.64
N ASN A 111 14.78 -14.03 25.73
CA ASN A 111 14.35 -12.88 24.97
C ASN A 111 13.32 -13.26 23.91
N GLN A 112 12.11 -12.71 24.04
CA GLN A 112 11.02 -12.88 23.07
C GLN A 112 11.03 -11.79 21.99
N MET A 113 11.95 -10.82 22.07
CA MET A 113 12.03 -9.75 21.09
C MET A 113 12.57 -10.24 19.75
N TYR A 114 12.05 -9.67 18.68
CA TYR A 114 12.51 -9.96 17.33
C TYR A 114 13.89 -9.31 17.08
N LEU A 115 14.90 -10.13 16.77
CA LEU A 115 16.30 -9.71 16.59
C LEU A 115 16.82 -9.86 15.14
N ALA A 116 15.99 -10.32 14.21
CA ALA A 116 16.43 -10.59 12.84
C ALA A 116 16.68 -9.28 12.08
N THR A 117 17.86 -9.15 11.46
CA THR A 117 18.29 -7.95 10.70
C THR A 117 18.01 -8.07 9.20
N ASP A 118 17.66 -9.26 8.72
CA ASP A 118 17.37 -9.63 7.34
C ASP A 118 15.88 -9.51 6.99
N VAL A 119 15.18 -8.56 7.63
CA VAL A 119 13.74 -8.36 7.41
C VAL A 119 13.47 -8.01 5.95
N SER A 120 12.81 -8.92 5.24
CA SER A 120 12.30 -8.65 3.90
C SER A 120 11.21 -7.57 3.92
N ALA A 121 11.24 -6.67 2.94
CA ALA A 121 10.20 -5.67 2.75
C ALA A 121 8.86 -6.34 2.35
N LEU A 122 8.94 -7.42 1.57
CA LEU A 122 7.80 -8.22 1.15
C LEU A 122 7.52 -9.31 2.19
N LYS A 123 6.53 -9.07 3.05
CA LYS A 123 5.96 -10.07 3.96
C LYS A 123 4.46 -10.17 3.71
N LEU A 124 4.05 -11.14 2.89
CA LEU A 124 2.67 -11.37 2.45
C LEU A 124 1.64 -11.27 3.58
N PHE A 125 1.92 -11.87 4.73
CA PHE A 125 1.02 -11.90 5.89
C PHE A 125 1.27 -10.78 6.92
N SER A 126 1.99 -9.72 6.54
CA SER A 126 2.12 -8.55 7.41
C SER A 126 0.88 -7.67 7.33
N ILE A 127 0.58 -6.97 8.43
CA ILE A 127 -0.51 -5.99 8.48
C ILE A 127 -0.34 -4.94 7.36
N HIS A 128 0.88 -4.48 7.11
CA HIS A 128 1.15 -3.52 6.02
C HIS A 128 0.81 -4.09 4.64
N SER A 129 1.11 -5.37 4.38
CA SER A 129 0.75 -6.04 3.12
C SER A 129 -0.76 -6.23 2.98
N LEU A 130 -1.47 -6.57 4.06
CA LEU A 130 -2.94 -6.64 4.06
C LEU A 130 -3.59 -5.27 3.81
N ILE A 131 -3.02 -4.21 4.39
CA ILE A 131 -3.46 -2.82 4.14
C ILE A 131 -3.26 -2.46 2.66
N MET A 132 -2.09 -2.73 2.09
CA MET A 132 -1.82 -2.45 0.66
C MET A 132 -2.73 -3.28 -0.26
N LEU A 133 -2.98 -4.56 0.07
CA LEU A 133 -3.92 -5.39 -0.66
C LEU A 133 -5.34 -4.81 -0.64
N THR A 134 -5.77 -4.26 0.50
CA THR A 134 -7.07 -3.60 0.62
C THR A 134 -7.18 -2.39 -0.31
N VAL A 135 -6.13 -1.56 -0.38
CA VAL A 135 -6.10 -0.39 -1.28
C VAL A 135 -6.05 -0.81 -2.76
N ALA A 136 -5.30 -1.86 -3.09
CA ALA A 136 -5.29 -2.45 -4.44
C ALA A 136 -6.67 -3.00 -4.83
N MET A 137 -7.37 -3.68 -3.92
CA MET A 137 -8.75 -4.12 -4.14
C MET A 137 -9.70 -2.95 -4.41
N LEU A 138 -9.59 -1.85 -3.63
CA LEU A 138 -10.37 -0.64 -3.91
C LEU A 138 -10.06 -0.07 -5.29
N SER A 139 -8.78 0.07 -5.65
CA SER A 139 -8.33 0.51 -6.97
C SER A 139 -8.95 -0.32 -8.11
N ALA A 140 -8.90 -1.65 -7.99
CA ALA A 140 -9.46 -2.59 -8.95
C ALA A 140 -10.98 -2.55 -9.06
N ILE A 141 -11.71 -2.32 -7.94
CA ILE A 141 -13.16 -2.15 -7.95
C ILE A 141 -13.54 -0.90 -8.75
N PHE A 142 -12.88 0.24 -8.51
CA PHE A 142 -13.13 1.46 -9.28
C PHE A 142 -12.69 1.33 -10.74
N PHE A 143 -11.63 0.56 -11.03
CA PHE A 143 -11.24 0.28 -12.41
C PHE A 143 -12.29 -0.57 -13.14
N SER A 144 -12.85 -1.57 -12.47
CA SER A 144 -13.97 -2.36 -12.99
C SER A 144 -15.21 -1.49 -13.24
N LEU A 145 -15.53 -0.57 -12.33
CA LEU A 145 -16.62 0.40 -12.50
C LEU A 145 -16.38 1.34 -13.69
N PHE A 146 -15.14 1.81 -13.87
CA PHE A 146 -14.72 2.58 -15.04
C PHE A 146 -14.95 1.79 -16.34
N MET A 147 -14.46 0.54 -16.40
CA MET A 147 -14.63 -0.32 -17.58
C MET A 147 -16.09 -0.63 -17.87
N PHE A 148 -16.90 -0.91 -16.85
CA PHE A 148 -18.34 -1.11 -16.98
C PHE A 148 -19.02 0.11 -17.61
N SER A 149 -18.75 1.29 -17.06
CA SER A 149 -19.37 2.56 -17.49
C SER A 149 -18.93 2.94 -18.90
N LEU A 150 -17.67 2.69 -19.25
CA LEU A 150 -17.13 2.92 -20.58
C LEU A 150 -17.82 2.02 -21.62
N LEU A 151 -18.00 0.73 -21.32
CA LEU A 151 -18.68 -0.19 -22.21
C LEU A 151 -20.18 0.13 -22.37
N ARG A 152 -20.82 0.62 -21.31
CA ARG A 152 -22.22 1.09 -21.36
C ARG A 152 -22.39 2.34 -22.21
N LEU A 153 -21.41 3.25 -22.22
CA LEU A 153 -21.45 4.48 -23.01
C LEU A 153 -21.54 4.20 -24.52
N TYR A 154 -20.92 3.12 -25.00
CA TYR A 154 -20.90 2.75 -26.41
C TYR A 154 -21.99 1.74 -26.82
N GLU A 155 -22.91 1.40 -25.90
CA GLU A 155 -24.03 0.44 -26.13
C GLU A 155 -23.62 -0.90 -26.79
N VAL A 156 -22.36 -1.31 -26.63
CA VAL A 156 -21.76 -2.35 -27.47
C VAL A 156 -22.37 -3.72 -27.25
N LYS A 157 -22.84 -4.00 -26.03
CA LYS A 157 -23.08 -5.37 -25.54
C LYS A 157 -24.26 -5.48 -24.55
N PRO A 158 -24.88 -6.66 -24.43
CA PRO A 158 -25.87 -6.93 -23.39
C PRO A 158 -25.28 -6.75 -21.99
N LEU A 159 -26.14 -6.46 -21.01
CA LEU A 159 -25.75 -6.13 -19.63
C LEU A 159 -24.85 -7.21 -19.00
N ASN A 160 -25.25 -8.47 -19.11
CA ASN A 160 -24.52 -9.61 -18.53
C ASN A 160 -23.10 -9.73 -19.08
N LEU A 161 -22.94 -9.53 -20.38
CA LEU A 161 -21.62 -9.59 -21.03
C LEU A 161 -20.74 -8.40 -20.60
N THR A 162 -21.34 -7.22 -20.43
CA THR A 162 -20.64 -6.02 -19.96
C THR A 162 -20.12 -6.19 -18.53
N LEU A 163 -20.94 -6.72 -17.63
CA LEU A 163 -20.56 -7.04 -16.26
C LEU A 163 -19.42 -8.06 -16.20
N ASN A 164 -19.50 -9.14 -16.98
CA ASN A 164 -18.45 -10.15 -17.04
C ASN A 164 -17.12 -9.58 -17.52
N ILE A 165 -17.14 -8.78 -18.59
CA ILE A 165 -15.92 -8.14 -19.11
C ILE A 165 -15.32 -7.21 -18.06
N ALA A 166 -16.14 -6.33 -17.45
CA ALA A 166 -15.68 -5.42 -16.40
C ALA A 166 -15.06 -6.17 -15.21
N GLY A 167 -15.74 -7.20 -14.70
CA GLY A 167 -15.25 -8.03 -13.61
C GLY A 167 -13.92 -8.71 -13.92
N ILE A 168 -13.80 -9.33 -15.11
CA ILE A 168 -12.55 -9.96 -15.56
C ILE A 168 -11.43 -8.93 -15.66
N THR A 169 -11.70 -7.75 -16.26
CA THR A 169 -10.69 -6.69 -16.37
C THR A 169 -10.25 -6.15 -15.01
N GLY A 170 -11.15 -6.07 -14.02
CA GLY A 170 -10.82 -5.70 -12.64
C GLY A 170 -9.90 -6.73 -11.96
N ILE A 171 -10.16 -8.02 -12.14
CA ILE A 171 -9.31 -9.09 -11.59
C ILE A 171 -7.91 -9.05 -12.23
N ILE A 172 -7.84 -8.89 -13.56
CA ILE A 172 -6.56 -8.77 -14.26
C ILE A 172 -5.80 -7.54 -13.76
N PHE A 173 -6.48 -6.41 -13.58
CA PHE A 173 -5.88 -5.19 -13.08
C PHE A 173 -5.33 -5.35 -11.65
N LEU A 174 -6.09 -5.98 -10.74
CA LEU A 174 -5.62 -6.33 -9.39
C LEU A 174 -4.36 -7.21 -9.44
N ALA A 175 -4.35 -8.21 -10.32
CA ALA A 175 -3.18 -9.09 -10.48
C ALA A 175 -1.95 -8.30 -10.96
N ILE A 176 -2.13 -7.36 -11.89
CA ILE A 176 -1.07 -6.47 -12.37
C ILE A 176 -0.54 -5.61 -11.22
N GLU A 177 -1.39 -5.00 -10.40
CA GLU A 177 -0.97 -4.20 -9.25
C GLU A 177 -0.15 -5.02 -8.24
N ILE A 178 -0.60 -6.24 -7.91
CA ILE A 178 0.11 -7.13 -6.97
C ILE A 178 1.47 -7.55 -7.54
N VAL A 179 1.53 -7.90 -8.83
CA VAL A 179 2.79 -8.24 -9.50
C VAL A 179 3.73 -7.04 -9.53
N ALA A 180 3.23 -5.85 -9.88
CA ALA A 180 4.01 -4.62 -9.92
C ALA A 180 4.60 -4.28 -8.53
N LEU A 181 3.80 -4.40 -7.46
CA LEU A 181 4.26 -4.24 -6.08
C LEU A 181 5.32 -5.26 -5.70
N SER A 182 5.12 -6.53 -6.06
CA SER A 182 6.07 -7.60 -5.76
C SER A 182 7.40 -7.37 -6.46
N VAL A 183 7.38 -7.02 -7.75
CA VAL A 183 8.58 -6.67 -8.54
C VAL A 183 9.26 -5.43 -7.95
N TYR A 184 8.48 -4.41 -7.56
CA TYR A 184 9.01 -3.22 -6.90
C TYR A 184 9.75 -3.57 -5.61
N PHE A 185 9.14 -4.37 -4.73
CA PHE A 185 9.78 -4.79 -3.49
C PHE A 185 11.01 -5.66 -3.72
N VAL A 186 10.96 -6.64 -4.63
CA VAL A 186 12.12 -7.50 -4.92
C VAL A 186 13.28 -6.68 -5.49
N SER A 187 13.02 -5.79 -6.46
CA SER A 187 14.06 -4.97 -7.10
C SER A 187 14.73 -3.98 -6.14
N LYS A 188 14.01 -3.51 -5.11
CA LYS A 188 14.54 -2.54 -4.13
C LYS A 188 15.03 -3.18 -2.83
N ALA A 189 14.52 -4.35 -2.45
CA ALA A 189 14.87 -5.02 -1.19
C ALA A 189 16.32 -5.51 -1.11
N HIS A 190 16.95 -5.80 -2.26
CA HIS A 190 18.33 -6.27 -2.34
C HIS A 190 19.39 -5.18 -2.10
N LYS A 191 19.01 -3.90 -2.12
CA LYS A 191 19.94 -2.83 -1.75
C LYS A 191 20.04 -2.78 -0.23
N ASN A 192 21.15 -3.30 0.32
CA ASN A 192 21.46 -3.20 1.74
C ASN A 192 21.49 -1.73 2.20
N CYS A 193 21.18 -1.48 3.48
CA CYS A 193 21.39 -0.15 4.09
C CYS A 193 22.82 0.34 3.84
N ASP A 194 23.80 -0.56 3.96
CA ASP A 194 25.21 -0.27 3.67
C ASP A 194 25.46 0.08 2.20
N GLN A 195 24.79 -0.56 1.25
CA GLN A 195 24.92 -0.16 -0.16
C GLN A 195 24.29 1.20 -0.44
N ALA A 196 23.20 1.54 0.24
CA ALA A 196 22.53 2.82 0.05
C ALA A 196 23.27 3.99 0.74
N ILE A 197 23.95 3.74 1.87
CA ILE A 197 24.65 4.74 2.68
C ILE A 197 26.14 4.82 2.31
N HIS A 198 26.79 3.67 2.08
CA HIS A 198 28.23 3.56 1.84
C HIS A 198 28.59 3.26 0.37
N ASN A 199 27.60 3.09 -0.52
CA ASN A 199 27.83 2.82 -1.96
C ASN A 199 28.79 1.63 -2.22
N LYS A 200 28.81 0.65 -1.32
CA LYS A 200 29.60 -0.60 -1.40
C LYS A 200 28.69 -1.80 -1.33
#